data_AF-A0A351J1B6-F1
#
_entry.id   AF-A0A351J1B6-F1
#
_cell.length_a   1.000
_cell.length_b   1.000
_cell.length_c   1.000
_cell.angle_alpha   90.00
_cell.angle_beta   90.00
_cell.angle_gamma   90.00
#
_symmetry.space_group_name_H-M   'P 1'
#
loop_
_entity.id
_entity.type
_entity.pdbx_description
1 polymer ?
#
loop_
_entity_poly.entity_id
_entity_poly.type
_entity_poly.pdbx_seq_one_letter_code
_entity_poly.pdbx_strand_id
1 'polypeptide(L)'
;MFIDKANIIIRAGNGGNGIVSFHREKYISRGGPDGGDGGKGGSVIFEVDPGENTLLPFRYRHHFYAENGQDGKSSKMYGKNGQDLIIKIPPGTIIR
;
A
#
# COMPACT_ATOMS: atom_id res chain seq x y z
N MET A 1 32.18 -6.70 -2.45
CA MET A 1 31.91 -5.84 -1.28
C MET A 1 30.70 -6.40 -0.57
N PHE A 2 30.87 -6.96 0.63
CA PHE A 2 29.78 -7.53 1.44
C PHE A 2 29.24 -6.44 2.38
N ILE A 3 27.92 -6.30 2.45
CA ILE A 3 27.26 -5.37 3.37
C ILE A 3 26.36 -6.21 4.25
N ASP A 4 26.68 -6.19 5.54
CA ASP A 4 25.99 -6.94 6.59
C ASP A 4 24.89 -6.12 7.27
N LYS A 5 24.92 -4.78 7.13
CA LYS A 5 23.97 -3.85 7.75
C LYS A 5 23.50 -2.79 6.76
N ALA A 6 22.19 -2.57 6.73
CA ALA A 6 21.57 -1.52 5.96
C ALA A 6 20.50 -0.82 6.79
N ASN A 7 20.44 0.51 6.68
CA ASN A 7 19.35 1.30 7.23
C ASN A 7 18.43 1.71 6.08
N ILE A 8 17.15 1.40 6.22
CA ILE A 8 16.12 1.72 5.23
C ILE A 8 14.92 2.36 5.91
N ILE A 9 14.23 3.20 5.16
CA ILE A 9 13.00 3.87 5.57
C ILE A 9 11.84 3.15 4.89
N ILE A 10 10.92 2.68 5.73
CA ILE A 10 9.79 1.87 5.30
C ILE A 10 8.50 2.61 5.65
N ARG A 11 7.55 2.60 4.73
CA ARG A 11 6.21 3.12 4.96
C ARG A 11 5.17 2.19 4.34
N ALA A 12 4.18 1.80 5.14
CA ALA A 12 2.98 1.17 4.60
C ALA A 12 2.17 2.19 3.78
N GLY A 13 1.30 1.67 2.91
CA GLY A 13 0.34 2.49 2.20
C GLY A 13 -0.66 3.09 3.18
N ASN A 14 -1.04 4.34 2.96
CA ASN A 14 -2.17 4.92 3.66
C ASN A 14 -3.47 4.29 3.13
N GLY A 15 -4.49 4.19 3.99
CA GLY A 15 -5.85 3.90 3.54
C GLY A 15 -6.38 5.02 2.66
N GLY A 16 -7.21 4.66 1.67
CA GLY A 16 -7.98 5.63 0.89
C GLY A 16 -9.08 6.26 1.73
N ASN A 17 -9.51 7.45 1.34
CA ASN A 17 -10.60 8.15 1.98
C ASN A 17 -11.95 7.62 1.50
N GLY A 18 -12.92 7.54 2.39
CA GLY A 18 -14.32 7.40 1.99
C GLY A 18 -14.83 8.71 1.37
N ILE A 19 -15.85 8.62 0.53
CA ILE A 19 -16.50 9.80 -0.06
C ILE A 19 -17.91 10.00 0.50
N VAL A 20 -18.28 11.25 0.75
CA VAL A 20 -19.66 11.62 1.04
C VAL A 20 -20.33 12.00 -0.29
N SER A 21 -21.19 11.11 -0.80
CA SER A 21 -21.93 11.31 -2.05
C SER A 21 -23.41 10.95 -1.88
N PHE A 22 -24.27 11.60 -2.68
CA PHE A 22 -25.70 11.31 -2.78
C PHE A 22 -26.08 11.05 -4.24
N HIS A 23 -26.92 10.05 -4.49
CA HIS A 23 -27.39 9.70 -5.82
C HIS A 23 -28.16 10.86 -6.47
N ARG A 24 -27.85 11.18 -7.72
CA ARG A 24 -28.50 12.26 -8.47
C ARG A 24 -28.99 11.76 -9.82
N GLU A 25 -30.30 11.75 -9.99
CA GLU A 25 -30.95 11.31 -11.21
C GLU A 25 -32.11 12.23 -11.55
N LYS A 26 -32.32 12.48 -12.85
CA LYS A 26 -33.45 13.27 -13.32
C LYS A 26 -34.73 12.53 -12.93
N TYR A 27 -35.66 13.20 -12.25
CA TYR A 27 -36.90 12.67 -11.67
C TYR A 27 -36.80 12.02 -10.27
N ILE A 28 -35.61 12.00 -9.64
CA ILE A 28 -35.47 11.61 -8.23
C ILE A 28 -35.17 12.85 -7.39
N SER A 29 -36.14 13.29 -6.59
CA SER A 29 -36.04 14.54 -5.80
C SER A 29 -35.00 14.46 -4.67
N ARG A 30 -34.82 13.28 -4.06
CA ARG A 30 -33.86 13.03 -2.97
C ARG A 30 -33.26 11.63 -3.13
N GLY A 31 -32.14 11.52 -3.84
CA GLY A 31 -31.39 10.27 -3.88
C GLY A 31 -30.75 9.97 -2.52
N GLY A 32 -30.69 8.70 -2.15
CA GLY A 32 -30.04 8.26 -0.92
C GLY A 32 -28.51 8.42 -0.96
N PRO A 33 -27.82 8.20 0.17
CA PRO A 33 -26.36 8.17 0.21
C PRO A 33 -25.81 7.07 -0.70
N ASP A 34 -24.85 7.45 -1.54
CA ASP A 34 -24.20 6.55 -2.51
C ASP A 34 -22.67 6.69 -2.49
N GLY A 35 -22.11 7.19 -1.39
CA GLY A 35 -20.66 7.19 -1.18
C GLY A 35 -20.11 5.78 -0.97
N GLY A 36 -18.97 5.48 -1.59
CA GLY A 36 -18.17 4.29 -1.29
C GLY A 36 -17.07 4.57 -0.27
N ASP A 37 -16.62 3.51 0.41
CA ASP A 37 -15.47 3.58 1.32
C ASP A 37 -14.14 3.55 0.56
N GLY A 38 -13.08 4.06 1.18
CA GLY A 38 -11.72 3.97 0.65
C GLY A 38 -11.12 2.57 0.81
N GLY A 39 -10.18 2.25 -0.08
CA GLY A 39 -9.46 0.97 -0.06
C GLY A 39 -8.40 0.92 1.04
N LYS A 40 -8.02 -0.29 1.45
CA LYS A 40 -6.90 -0.50 2.38
C LYS A 40 -5.58 -0.12 1.71
N GLY A 41 -4.67 0.51 2.46
CA GLY A 41 -3.29 0.71 2.02
C GLY A 41 -2.50 -0.60 1.99
N GLY A 42 -1.54 -0.68 1.08
CA GLY A 42 -0.64 -1.82 0.94
C GLY A 42 0.25 -2.00 2.16
N SER A 43 0.55 -3.25 2.47
CA SER A 43 1.47 -3.65 3.54
C SER A 43 2.90 -3.71 3.00
N VAL A 44 3.89 -3.62 3.87
CA VAL A 44 5.28 -3.97 3.52
C VAL A 44 5.59 -5.33 4.11
N ILE A 45 6.02 -6.25 3.26
CA ILE A 45 6.24 -7.65 3.60
C ILE A 45 7.68 -8.00 3.29
N PHE A 46 8.39 -8.54 4.27
CA PHE A 46 9.72 -9.08 4.06
C PHE A 46 9.61 -10.56 3.72
N GLU A 47 10.20 -10.96 2.60
CA GLU A 47 10.23 -12.35 2.13
C GLU A 47 11.68 -12.82 2.04
N VAL A 48 11.95 -14.00 2.60
CA VAL A 48 13.29 -14.59 2.52
C VAL A 48 13.47 -15.23 1.14
N ASP A 49 14.48 -14.78 0.39
CA ASP A 49 14.86 -15.35 -0.90
C ASP A 49 16.25 -16.00 -0.80
N PRO A 50 16.37 -17.34 -0.94
CA PRO A 50 17.66 -18.03 -0.91
C PRO A 50 18.61 -17.65 -2.05
N GLY A 51 18.12 -17.02 -3.12
CA GLY A 51 18.95 -16.52 -4.21
C GLY A 51 19.70 -15.22 -3.86
N GLU A 52 19.26 -14.51 -2.82
CA GLU A 52 19.89 -13.29 -2.36
C GLU A 52 20.96 -13.59 -1.31
N ASN A 53 22.14 -12.98 -1.48
CA ASN A 53 23.31 -13.24 -0.64
C ASN A 53 23.86 -11.97 0.03
N THR A 54 23.31 -10.79 -0.25
CA THR A 54 23.84 -9.50 0.22
C THR A 54 22.76 -8.46 0.42
N LEU A 55 22.96 -7.54 1.37
CA LEU A 55 22.08 -6.37 1.57
C LEU A 55 22.48 -5.17 0.69
N LEU A 56 23.35 -5.39 -0.30
CA LEU A 56 23.80 -4.34 -1.23
C LEU A 56 22.65 -3.57 -1.91
N PRO A 57 21.52 -4.18 -2.34
CA PRO A 57 20.42 -3.43 -2.94
C PRO A 57 19.85 -2.32 -2.04
N PHE A 58 19.83 -2.55 -0.73
CA PHE A 58 19.33 -1.61 0.27
C PHE A 58 20.25 -0.40 0.51
N ARG A 59 21.49 -0.45 0.02
CA ARG A 59 22.41 0.69 0.06
C ARG A 59 22.12 1.72 -1.03
N TYR A 60 21.59 1.31 -2.17
CA TYR A 60 21.30 2.23 -3.27
C TYR A 60 19.86 2.72 -3.22
N ARG A 61 18.93 1.89 -2.73
CA ARG A 61 17.55 2.26 -2.48
C ARG A 61 17.27 2.22 -0.98
N HIS A 62 17.04 3.39 -0.40
CA HIS A 62 16.74 3.53 1.02
C HIS A 62 15.26 3.65 1.35
N HIS A 63 14.42 4.07 0.39
CA HIS A 63 12.99 4.31 0.63
C HIS A 63 12.13 3.21 0.00
N PHE A 64 11.30 2.59 0.82
CA PHE A 64 10.39 1.51 0.42
C PHE A 64 8.98 1.85 0.90
N TYR A 65 8.13 2.27 -0.04
CA TYR A 65 6.77 2.69 0.24
C TYR A 65 5.78 1.78 -0.48
N ALA A 66 4.86 1.17 0.27
CA ALA A 66 3.76 0.42 -0.31
C ALA A 66 2.70 1.35 -0.92
N GLU A 67 1.89 0.81 -1.84
CA GLU A 67 0.89 1.59 -2.55
C GLU A 67 -0.24 2.02 -1.60
N ASN A 68 -0.72 3.26 -1.73
CA ASN A 68 -1.88 3.71 -0.97
C ASN A 68 -3.16 3.03 -1.49
N GLY A 69 -4.15 2.89 -0.62
CA GLY A 69 -5.51 2.55 -1.03
C GLY A 69 -6.11 3.69 -1.85
N GLN A 70 -6.95 3.36 -2.82
CA GLN A 70 -7.68 4.37 -3.59
C GLN A 70 -8.87 4.91 -2.79
N ASP A 71 -9.24 6.16 -3.04
CA ASP A 71 -10.44 6.75 -2.45
C ASP A 71 -11.71 6.07 -2.99
N GLY A 72 -12.76 6.08 -2.17
CA GLY A 72 -14.11 5.69 -2.58
C GLY A 72 -14.69 6.66 -3.60
N LYS A 73 -15.68 6.19 -4.37
CA LYS A 73 -16.36 6.96 -5.41
C LYS A 73 -17.88 6.92 -5.21
N SER A 74 -18.60 7.77 -5.94
CA SER A 74 -20.07 7.75 -5.99
C SER A 74 -20.60 6.40 -6.49
N SER A 75 -21.92 6.20 -6.41
CA SER A 75 -22.57 4.94 -6.80
C SER A 75 -22.11 3.71 -5.98
N LYS A 76 -21.80 3.91 -4.69
CA LYS A 76 -21.32 2.89 -3.73
C LYS A 76 -20.07 2.16 -4.21
N MET A 77 -19.22 2.86 -4.97
CA MET A 77 -18.01 2.28 -5.53
C MET A 77 -16.88 2.37 -4.51
N TYR A 78 -16.50 1.21 -3.98
CA TYR A 78 -15.39 1.10 -3.03
C TYR A 78 -14.04 1.35 -3.72
N GLY A 79 -13.15 2.01 -3.00
CA GLY A 79 -11.76 2.21 -3.41
C GLY A 79 -11.00 0.88 -3.47
N LYS A 80 -10.13 0.74 -4.47
CA LYS A 80 -9.25 -0.43 -4.61
C LYS A 80 -8.20 -0.44 -3.50
N ASN A 81 -7.89 -1.63 -2.98
CA ASN A 81 -6.76 -1.81 -2.08
C ASN A 81 -5.42 -1.53 -2.81
N GLY A 82 -4.50 -0.87 -2.11
CA GLY A 82 -3.13 -0.70 -2.55
C GLY A 82 -2.39 -2.04 -2.59
N GLN A 83 -1.48 -2.21 -3.54
CA GLN A 83 -0.61 -3.37 -3.62
C GLN A 83 0.42 -3.40 -2.48
N ASP A 84 0.60 -4.58 -1.93
CA ASP A 84 1.65 -4.86 -0.95
C ASP A 84 3.03 -4.74 -1.62
N LEU A 85 4.00 -4.23 -0.86
CA LEU A 85 5.39 -4.15 -1.28
C LEU A 85 6.15 -5.32 -0.67
N ILE A 86 6.59 -6.24 -1.53
CA ILE A 86 7.43 -7.38 -1.14
C ILE A 86 8.90 -6.97 -1.24
N ILE A 87 9.61 -7.10 -0.13
CA ILE A 87 11.03 -6.82 -0.01
C ILE A 87 11.76 -8.14 0.22
N LYS A 88 12.52 -8.56 -0.77
CA LYS A 88 13.32 -9.78 -0.71
C LYS A 88 14.58 -9.57 0.13
N ILE A 89 14.84 -10.48 1.06
CA ILE A 89 15.99 -10.44 1.97
C ILE A 89 16.73 -11.78 1.97
N PRO A 90 18.06 -11.76 2.15
CA PRO A 90 18.84 -12.98 2.28
C PRO A 90 18.47 -13.76 3.55
N PRO A 91 18.62 -15.09 3.56
CA PRO A 91 18.39 -15.89 4.75
C PRO A 91 19.33 -15.47 5.90
N GLY A 92 18.81 -15.49 7.13
CA GLY A 92 19.57 -15.06 8.32
C GLY A 92 19.59 -13.55 8.55
N THR A 93 18.86 -12.76 7.76
CA THR A 93 18.69 -11.31 8.01
C THR A 93 17.90 -11.08 9.30
N ILE A 94 18.43 -10.22 10.18
CA ILE A 94 17.76 -9.80 11.42
C ILE A 94 17.22 -8.39 11.21
N ILE A 95 15.91 -8.21 11.36
CA ILE A 95 15.24 -6.91 11.30
C ILE A 95 15.20 -6.33 12.72
N ARG A 96 15.65 -5.08 12.87
CA ARG A 96 15.70 -4.33 14.13
C ARG A 96 15.11 -2.94 13.96
#